data_AF-A0A2V9UQT0-F1
#
_entry.id   AF-A0A2V9UQT0-F1
#
_cell.length_a   1.000
_cell.length_b   1.000
_cell.length_c   1.000
_cell.angle_alpha   90.00
_cell.angle_beta   90.00
_cell.angle_gamma   90.00
#
_symmetry.space_group_name_H-M   'P 1'
#
loop_
_entity.id
_entity.type
_entity.pdbx_description
1 polymer ?
#
loop_
_entity_poly.entity_id
_entity_poly.type
_entity_poly.pdbx_seq_one_letter_code
_entity_poly.pdbx_strand_id
1 'polypeptide(L)'
;MVKFMVVIYKRPDLTAKQFRQHLQNIHGPLAKNLPGLRKYVQNYVCADPTRKAPGWEAVIELYFDDWASMESAWASPQGAASDVDLPAFADLTRTTWSAVDEIICLQ
;
A
#
# COMPACT_ATOMS: atom_id res chain seq x y z
N MET A 1 1.61 -4.66 -17.87
CA MET A 1 1.71 -4.72 -16.41
C MET A 1 0.91 -3.55 -15.85
N VAL A 2 -0.06 -3.84 -14.99
CA VAL A 2 -0.84 -2.84 -14.27
C VAL A 2 -0.16 -2.56 -12.93
N LYS A 3 0.00 -1.28 -12.60
CA LYS A 3 0.51 -0.83 -11.30
C LYS A 3 -0.63 -0.21 -10.50
N PHE A 4 -0.83 -0.68 -9.28
CA PHE A 4 -1.76 -0.10 -8.32
C PHE A 4 -0.97 0.57 -7.20
N MET A 5 -1.25 1.85 -6.96
CA MET A 5 -0.57 2.66 -5.96
C MET A 5 -1.52 3.05 -4.84
N VAL A 6 -1.04 2.99 -3.59
CA VAL A 6 -1.79 3.43 -2.40
C VAL A 6 -0.97 4.47 -1.64
N VAL A 7 -1.56 5.61 -1.33
CA VAL A 7 -1.01 6.60 -0.40
C VAL A 7 -1.70 6.40 0.95
N ILE A 8 -0.98 5.82 1.91
CA ILE A 8 -1.55 5.41 3.19
C ILE A 8 -1.32 6.47 4.25
N TYR A 9 -2.42 6.93 4.83
CA TYR A 9 -2.42 7.73 6.04
C TYR A 9 -2.58 6.79 7.24
N LYS A 10 -1.73 6.95 8.25
CA LYS A 10 -1.88 6.24 9.51
C LYS A 10 -3.09 6.77 10.27
N ARG A 11 -3.80 5.87 10.97
CA ARG A 11 -4.81 6.27 11.96
C ARG A 11 -4.31 7.33 12.95
N PRO A 12 -5.14 8.29 13.37
CA PRO A 12 -4.68 9.40 14.20
C PRO A 12 -4.12 8.96 15.57
N ASP A 13 -4.59 7.84 16.11
CA ASP A 13 -4.21 7.33 17.44
C ASP A 13 -2.89 6.52 17.47
N LEU A 14 -2.33 6.17 16.32
CA LEU A 14 -1.09 5.39 16.25
C LEU A 14 0.16 6.28 16.22
N THR A 15 1.32 5.75 16.59
CA THR A 15 2.62 6.35 16.26
C THR A 15 3.10 5.87 14.90
N ALA A 16 4.00 6.61 14.24
CA ALA A 16 4.64 6.18 12.99
C ALA A 16 5.34 4.81 13.13
N LYS A 17 5.91 4.53 14.31
CA LYS A 17 6.53 3.23 14.63
C LYS A 17 5.49 2.10 14.66
N GLN A 18 4.36 2.29 15.35
CA GLN A 18 3.28 1.29 15.41
C GLN A 18 2.70 1.03 14.02
N PHE A 19 2.47 2.09 13.24
CA PHE A 19 2.03 1.97 11.85
C PHE A 19 2.99 1.13 11.02
N ARG A 20 4.29 1.47 11.05
CA ARG A 20 5.31 0.74 10.30
C ARG A 20 5.36 -0.73 10.72
N GLN A 21 5.31 -1.01 12.02
CA GLN A 21 5.32 -2.39 12.52
C GLN A 21 4.10 -3.18 12.03
N HIS A 22 2.91 -2.58 12.04
CA HIS A 22 1.68 -3.23 11.55
C HIS A 22 1.74 -3.45 10.03
N LEU A 23 2.06 -2.40 9.27
CA LEU A 23 2.15 -2.47 7.82
C LEU A 23 3.21 -3.47 7.34
N GLN A 24 4.35 -3.55 8.01
CA GLN A 24 5.42 -4.47 7.62
C GLN A 24 5.14 -5.91 8.04
N ASN A 25 4.67 -6.13 9.27
CA ASN A 25 4.67 -7.47 9.88
C ASN A 25 3.30 -8.15 9.90
N ILE A 26 2.21 -7.40 9.71
CA ILE A 26 0.84 -7.94 9.72
C ILE A 26 0.22 -7.76 8.33
N HIS A 27 0.11 -6.51 7.86
CA HIS A 27 -0.51 -6.23 6.57
C HIS A 27 0.36 -6.71 5.40
N GLY A 28 1.67 -6.53 5.48
CA GLY A 28 2.63 -6.92 4.43
C GLY A 28 2.52 -8.39 4.04
N PRO A 29 2.51 -9.35 4.99
CA PRO A 29 2.23 -10.75 4.71
C PRO A 29 0.86 -11.02 4.05
N LEU A 30 -0.20 -10.30 4.43
CA LEU A 30 -1.52 -10.44 3.80
C LEU A 30 -1.46 -10.01 2.33
N ALA A 31 -0.92 -8.81 2.07
CA ALA A 31 -0.78 -8.27 0.73
C ALA A 31 0.12 -9.13 -0.18
N LYS A 32 1.21 -9.69 0.37
CA LYS A 32 2.11 -10.60 -0.38
C LYS A 32 1.42 -11.88 -0.88
N ASN A 33 0.32 -12.29 -0.23
CA ASN A 33 -0.42 -13.49 -0.58
C ASN A 33 -1.52 -13.23 -1.63
N LEU A 34 -1.66 -12.00 -2.13
CA LEU A 34 -2.57 -11.71 -3.24
C LEU A 34 -2.21 -12.56 -4.47
N PRO A 35 -3.15 -13.32 -5.04
CA PRO A 35 -2.86 -14.16 -6.18
C PRO A 35 -2.52 -13.30 -7.41
N GLY A 36 -1.55 -13.73 -8.22
CA GLY A 36 -1.13 -13.00 -9.42
C GLY A 36 -0.26 -11.76 -9.15
N LEU A 37 0.03 -11.42 -7.88
CA LEU A 37 0.90 -10.30 -7.54
C LEU A 37 2.35 -10.59 -8.00
N ARG A 38 2.91 -9.67 -8.80
CA ARG A 38 4.26 -9.79 -9.36
C ARG A 38 5.32 -9.05 -8.54
N LYS A 39 4.94 -7.93 -7.95
CA LYS A 39 5.85 -7.11 -7.13
C LYS A 39 5.05 -6.32 -6.09
N TYR A 40 5.64 -6.19 -4.92
CA TYR A 40 5.11 -5.43 -3.79
C TYR A 40 6.21 -4.56 -3.20
N VAL A 41 5.96 -3.25 -3.10
CA VAL A 41 6.91 -2.28 -2.54
C VAL A 41 6.21 -1.46 -1.45
N GLN A 42 6.90 -1.26 -0.33
CA GLN A 42 6.49 -0.35 0.73
C GLN A 42 7.50 0.81 0.79
N ASN A 43 7.10 2.00 0.41
CA ASN A 43 7.92 3.22 0.45
C ASN A 43 7.51 4.05 1.65
N TYR A 44 8.33 4.10 2.70
CA TYR A 44 8.00 4.86 3.90
C TYR A 44 8.49 6.29 3.83
N VAL A 45 7.75 7.23 4.43
CA VAL A 45 8.30 8.55 4.74
C VAL A 45 9.56 8.38 5.58
N CYS A 46 10.63 9.02 5.16
CA CYS A 46 11.87 9.16 5.92
C CYS A 46 11.95 10.57 6.53
N ALA A 47 12.85 10.75 7.50
CA ALA A 47 13.07 12.07 8.08
C ALA A 47 13.73 12.97 7.04
N ASP A 48 13.10 14.11 6.73
CA ASP A 48 13.67 15.17 5.89
C ASP A 48 13.79 16.45 6.74
N PRO A 49 15.01 16.96 6.98
CA PRO A 49 15.21 18.16 7.78
C PRO A 49 14.85 19.46 7.05
N THR A 50 14.60 19.40 5.74
CA THR A 50 14.40 20.56 4.86
C THR A 50 12.98 20.73 4.36
N ARG A 51 12.22 19.64 4.24
CA ARG A 51 10.85 19.65 3.71
C ARG A 51 9.82 19.34 4.78
N LYS A 52 8.63 19.90 4.62
CA LYS A 52 7.48 19.60 5.48
C LYS A 52 7.06 18.14 5.31
N ALA A 53 6.70 17.49 6.42
CA ALA A 53 6.10 16.16 6.38
C ALA A 53 4.82 16.16 5.52
N PRO A 54 4.64 15.18 4.63
CA PRO A 54 3.54 15.19 3.67
C PRO A 54 2.19 14.80 4.30
N GLY A 55 2.20 14.28 5.52
CA GLY A 55 1.03 13.90 6.31
C GLY A 55 0.56 12.45 6.13
N TRP A 56 1.00 11.76 5.07
CA TRP A 56 0.90 10.30 4.92
C TRP A 56 2.16 9.60 5.47
N GLU A 57 2.10 8.28 5.68
CA GLU A 57 3.21 7.51 6.27
C GLU A 57 3.92 6.58 5.28
N ALA A 58 3.19 6.06 4.28
CA ALA A 58 3.79 5.20 3.26
C ALA A 58 3.06 5.30 1.91
N VAL A 59 3.79 5.00 0.84
CA VAL A 59 3.28 4.73 -0.49
C VAL A 59 3.52 3.27 -0.83
N ILE A 60 2.46 2.57 -1.20
CA ILE A 60 2.49 1.16 -1.60
C ILE A 60 2.43 1.05 -3.11
N GLU A 61 3.18 0.09 -3.66
CA GLU A 61 3.11 -0.27 -5.06
C GLU A 61 2.86 -1.77 -5.19
N LEU A 62 1.82 -2.11 -5.95
CA LEU A 62 1.43 -3.48 -6.28
C LEU A 62 1.44 -3.62 -7.80
N TYR A 63 2.01 -4.70 -8.31
CA TYR A 63 2.13 -4.92 -9.74
C TYR A 63 1.47 -6.24 -10.15
N PHE A 64 0.69 -6.20 -11.23
CA PHE A 64 -0.02 -7.35 -11.80
C PHE A 64 0.21 -7.38 -13.31
N ASP A 65 0.12 -8.55 -13.94
CA ASP A 65 0.36 -8.66 -15.39
C ASP A 65 -0.65 -7.81 -16.20
N ASP A 66 -1.92 -7.90 -15.81
CA ASP A 66 -3.06 -7.24 -16.44
C ASP A 66 -4.18 -6.91 -15.42
N TRP A 67 -5.23 -6.24 -15.92
CA TRP A 67 -6.40 -5.87 -15.13
C TRP A 67 -7.16 -7.08 -14.59
N ALA A 68 -7.31 -8.15 -15.37
CA ALA A 68 -8.05 -9.33 -14.96
C ALA A 68 -7.40 -10.03 -13.76
N SER A 69 -6.07 -10.14 -13.77
CA SER A 69 -5.27 -10.69 -12.68
C SER A 69 -5.43 -9.87 -11.40
N MET A 70 -5.44 -8.55 -11.54
CA MET A 70 -5.58 -7.62 -10.42
C MET A 70 -6.99 -7.69 -9.79
N GLU A 71 -8.05 -7.64 -10.61
CA GLU A 71 -9.44 -7.78 -10.15
C GLU A 71 -9.69 -9.14 -9.48
N SER A 72 -9.14 -10.21 -10.06
CA SER A 72 -9.20 -11.54 -9.44
C SER A 72 -8.47 -11.61 -8.10
N ALA A 73 -7.41 -10.81 -7.92
CA ALA A 73 -6.68 -10.75 -6.65
C ALA A 73 -7.53 -10.10 -5.55
N TRP A 74 -8.21 -9.01 -5.84
CA TRP A 74 -9.07 -8.34 -4.87
C TRP A 74 -10.33 -9.16 -4.54
N ALA A 75 -10.91 -9.83 -5.53
CA ALA A 75 -12.07 -10.71 -5.31
C ALA A 75 -11.74 -12.00 -4.53
N SER A 76 -10.45 -12.28 -4.28
CA SER A 76 -10.01 -13.49 -3.58
C SER A 76 -10.20 -13.42 -2.06
N PRO A 77 -10.20 -14.56 -1.34
CA PRO A 77 -10.16 -14.58 0.11
C PRO A 77 -8.96 -13.82 0.71
N GLN A 78 -7.82 -13.79 0.00
CA GLN A 78 -6.62 -13.06 0.41
C GLN A 78 -6.82 -11.55 0.27
N GLY A 79 -7.50 -11.10 -0.78
CA GLY A 79 -7.93 -9.71 -0.96
C GLY A 79 -8.85 -9.27 0.18
N ALA A 80 -9.90 -10.04 0.44
CA ALA A 80 -10.82 -9.79 1.56
C ALA A 80 -10.10 -9.72 2.92
N ALA A 81 -9.14 -10.62 3.17
CA ALA A 81 -8.35 -10.59 4.41
C ALA A 81 -7.47 -9.33 4.52
N SER A 82 -6.88 -8.88 3.41
CA SER A 82 -6.13 -7.62 3.35
C SER A 82 -7.02 -6.41 3.64
N ASP A 83 -8.22 -6.37 3.07
CA ASP A 83 -9.18 -5.28 3.26
C ASP A 83 -9.70 -5.19 4.70
N VAL A 84 -9.97 -6.35 5.33
CA VAL A 84 -10.40 -6.42 6.73
C VAL A 84 -9.34 -5.85 7.69
N ASP A 85 -8.06 -5.96 7.36
CA ASP A 85 -6.96 -5.45 8.18
C ASP A 85 -6.74 -3.93 8.03
N LEU A 86 -7.14 -3.31 6.92
CA LEU A 86 -6.88 -1.89 6.65
C LEU A 86 -7.35 -0.95 7.79
N PRO A 87 -8.56 -1.07 8.37
CA PRO A 87 -9.00 -0.23 9.49
C PRO A 87 -8.17 -0.40 10.77
N ALA A 88 -7.34 -1.43 10.89
CA ALA A 88 -6.50 -1.63 12.08
C ALA A 88 -5.37 -0.58 12.17
N PHE A 89 -4.91 -0.04 11.04
CA PHE A 89 -3.74 0.84 11.00
C PHE A 89 -3.86 2.06 10.07
N ALA A 90 -4.73 2.02 9.07
CA ALA A 90 -4.92 3.10 8.11
C ALA A 90 -6.13 4.00 8.44
N ASP A 91 -5.99 5.30 8.21
CA ASP A 91 -7.10 6.25 8.16
C ASP A 91 -7.74 6.16 6.76
N LEU A 92 -8.87 5.48 6.67
CA LEU A 92 -9.57 5.23 5.41
C LEU A 92 -10.29 6.45 4.85
N THR A 93 -10.45 7.52 5.65
CA THR A 93 -11.04 8.78 5.16
C THR A 93 -10.05 9.61 4.35
N ARG A 94 -8.74 9.31 4.50
CA ARG A 94 -7.64 10.04 3.85
C ARG A 94 -6.81 9.16 2.92
N THR A 95 -6.75 7.85 3.18
CA THR A 95 -6.03 6.89 2.35
C THR A 95 -6.67 6.84 0.97
N THR A 96 -5.86 7.01 -0.08
CA THR A 96 -6.29 7.03 -1.47
C THR A 96 -5.49 6.05 -2.30
N TRP A 97 -6.07 5.54 -3.38
CA TRP A 97 -5.41 4.61 -4.28
C TRP A 97 -5.87 4.81 -5.72
N SER A 98 -5.05 4.34 -6.66
CA SER A 98 -5.42 4.26 -8.07
C SER A 98 -4.53 3.27 -8.80
N ALA A 99 -5.05 2.69 -9.88
CA ALA A 99 -4.18 2.14 -10.91
C ALA A 99 -3.52 3.30 -11.67
N VAL A 100 -2.25 3.16 -12.03
CA VAL A 100 -1.46 4.21 -12.66
C VAL A 100 -0.69 3.70 -13.86
N ASP A 101 -0.44 4.58 -14.82
CA ASP A 101 0.56 4.38 -15.88
C ASP A 101 1.94 4.82 -15.36
N GLU A 102 2.92 3.93 -15.44
CA GLU A 102 4.31 4.21 -15.03
C GLU A 102 5.13 4.65 -16.24
N ILE A 103 5.72 5.85 -16.17
CA ILE A 103 6.67 6.38 -17.17
C ILE A 103 8.02 6.57 -16.50
N ILE A 104 9.03 5.82 -16.94
CA ILE A 104 10.40 5.90 -16.42
C ILE A 104 11.17 6.91 -17.28
N CYS A 105 11.53 8.05 -16.69
CA CYS A 105 12.18 9.14 -17.43
C CYS A 105 13.71 9.07 -17.45
N LEU A 106 14.35 8.28 -16.56
CA LEU A 106 15.80 8.10 -16.47
C LEU A 106 16.12 6.67 -15.95
N GLN A 107 17.21 6.06 -16.44
CA GLN A 107 17.71 4.74 -16.04
C GLN A 107 19.07 4.85 -15.35
#